data_AF-A0A3B8SZ10-F1
#
_entry.id   AF-A0A3B8SZ10-F1
#
_cell.length_a   1.000
_cell.length_b   1.000
_cell.length_c   1.000
_cell.angle_alpha   90.00
_cell.angle_beta   90.00
_cell.angle_gamma   90.00
#
_symmetry.space_group_name_H-M   'P 1'
#
loop_
_entity.id
_entity.type
_entity.pdbx_description
1 polymer ?
#
loop_
_entity_poly.entity_id
_entity_poly.type
_entity_poly.pdbx_seq_one_letter_code
_entity_poly.pdbx_strand_id
1 'polypeptide(L)'
;MRGFALSDSLMALAIVSLLLVVMLSRGPDLEAREAERRIEAQMFDTANAALVLSQTLDQTGSWVLFDRGQAVALPSDRFQYLNQIIALFPDAPYRLELRVIAVSTDRYTSTVQLYRDDELMFDEEITWSSKQAS
;
A
#
# COMPACT_ATOMS: atom_id res chain seq x y z
N MET A 1 -58.39 -8.19 -23.03
CA MET A 1 -57.00 -8.60 -22.70
C MET A 1 -55.97 -7.52 -23.13
N ARG A 2 -56.12 -6.25 -22.70
CA ARG A 2 -55.14 -5.17 -23.00
C ARG A 2 -54.49 -4.55 -21.75
N GLY A 3 -55.05 -4.75 -20.56
CA GLY A 3 -54.50 -4.22 -19.30
C GLY A 3 -53.30 -4.99 -18.74
N PHE A 4 -53.17 -6.29 -19.04
CA PHE A 4 -52.07 -7.12 -18.53
C PHE A 4 -50.71 -6.75 -19.17
N ALA A 5 -50.66 -6.52 -20.48
CA ALA A 5 -49.41 -6.19 -21.16
C ALA A 5 -48.80 -4.85 -20.71
N LEU A 6 -49.64 -3.87 -20.36
CA LEU A 6 -49.19 -2.54 -19.92
C LEU A 6 -48.61 -2.59 -18.49
N SER A 7 -49.23 -3.36 -17.60
CA SER A 7 -48.72 -3.61 -16.24
C SER A 7 -47.38 -4.34 -16.25
N ASP A 8 -47.24 -5.35 -17.10
CA ASP A 8 -46.01 -6.15 -17.20
C ASP A 8 -44.84 -5.33 -17.77
N SER A 9 -45.13 -4.47 -18.75
CA SER A 9 -44.16 -3.52 -19.31
C SER A 9 -43.69 -2.51 -18.27
N LEU A 10 -44.60 -1.99 -17.44
CA LEU A 10 -44.27 -1.05 -16.36
C LEU A 10 -43.46 -1.72 -15.25
N MET A 11 -43.79 -2.97 -14.91
CA MET A 11 -43.05 -3.74 -13.91
C MET A 11 -41.62 -4.04 -14.40
N ALA A 12 -41.48 -4.45 -15.65
CA ALA A 12 -40.16 -4.67 -16.27
C ALA A 12 -39.32 -3.37 -16.28
N LEU A 13 -39.93 -2.23 -16.64
CA LEU A 13 -39.26 -0.93 -16.62
C LEU A 13 -38.82 -0.53 -15.21
N ALA A 14 -39.65 -0.78 -14.20
CA ALA A 14 -39.33 -0.51 -12.80
C ALA A 14 -38.16 -1.36 -12.32
N ILE A 15 -38.12 -2.65 -12.67
CA ILE A 15 -37.02 -3.56 -12.32
C ILE A 15 -35.72 -3.11 -12.99
N VAL A 16 -35.75 -2.79 -14.29
CA VAL A 16 -34.57 -2.32 -15.03
C VAL A 16 -34.07 -0.99 -14.47
N SER A 17 -34.97 -0.06 -14.14
CA SER A 17 -34.61 1.23 -13.54
C SER A 17 -33.98 1.03 -12.15
N LEU A 18 -34.52 0.12 -11.33
CA LEU A 18 -33.95 -0.21 -10.03
C LEU A 18 -32.55 -0.82 -10.17
N LEU A 19 -32.35 -1.75 -11.10
CA LEU A 19 -31.04 -2.34 -11.36
C LEU A 19 -30.02 -1.29 -11.82
N LEU A 20 -30.42 -0.36 -12.69
CA LEU A 20 -29.60 0.77 -13.13
C LEU A 20 -29.20 1.67 -11.96
N VAL A 21 -30.14 2.04 -11.09
CA VAL A 21 -29.87 2.86 -9.90
C VAL A 21 -28.94 2.13 -8.93
N VAL A 22 -29.15 0.83 -8.71
CA VAL A 22 -28.28 0.02 -7.85
C VAL A 22 -26.87 -0.10 -8.41
N MET A 23 -26.71 -0.27 -9.72
CA MET A 23 -25.39 -0.32 -10.36
C MET A 23 -24.69 1.04 -10.35
N LEU A 24 -25.41 2.13 -10.66
CA LEU A 24 -24.87 3.50 -10.63
C LEU A 24 -24.49 3.95 -9.21
N SER A 25 -25.22 3.51 -8.18
CA SER A 25 -24.93 3.86 -6.79
C SER A 25 -23.81 3.03 -6.16
N ARG A 26 -23.61 1.78 -6.60
CA ARG A 26 -22.61 0.87 -6.02
C ARG A 26 -21.30 0.80 -6.80
N GLY A 27 -21.29 1.09 -8.10
CA GLY A 27 -20.07 1.09 -8.93
C GLY A 27 -18.94 1.96 -8.36
N PRO A 28 -19.21 3.23 -8.00
CA PRO A 28 -18.19 4.11 -7.41
C PRO A 28 -17.64 3.62 -6.06
N ASP A 29 -18.48 3.01 -5.22
CA ASP A 29 -18.06 2.45 -3.92
C ASP A 29 -17.19 1.18 -4.10
N LEU A 30 -17.49 0.36 -5.11
CA LEU A 30 -16.68 -0.81 -5.43
C LEU A 30 -15.31 -0.43 -6.01
N GLU A 31 -15.27 0.51 -6.96
CA GLU A 31 -14.03 0.99 -7.55
C GLU A 31 -13.13 1.67 -6.50
N ALA A 32 -13.72 2.49 -5.62
CA ALA A 32 -12.99 3.13 -4.52
C ALA A 32 -12.38 2.10 -3.56
N ARG A 33 -13.14 1.08 -3.16
CA ARG A 33 -12.63 -0.01 -2.31
C ARG A 33 -11.56 -0.85 -3.00
N GLU A 34 -11.69 -1.08 -4.29
CA GLU A 34 -10.68 -1.85 -5.03
C GLU A 34 -9.40 -1.04 -5.23
N ALA A 35 -9.52 0.27 -5.47
CA ALA A 35 -8.38 1.18 -5.46
C ALA A 35 -7.67 1.19 -4.09
N GLU A 36 -8.42 1.26 -3.00
CA GLU A 36 -7.89 1.19 -1.64
C GLU A 36 -7.14 -0.13 -1.38
N ARG A 37 -7.72 -1.27 -1.76
CA ARG A 37 -7.05 -2.57 -1.65
C ARG A 37 -5.77 -2.66 -2.47
N ARG A 38 -5.72 -2.04 -3.65
CA ARG A 38 -4.51 -2.01 -4.47
C ARG A 38 -3.40 -1.18 -3.82
N ILE A 39 -3.76 -0.03 -3.24
CA ILE A 39 -2.81 0.80 -2.48
C ILE A 39 -2.28 0.00 -1.29
N GLU A 40 -3.15 -0.67 -0.55
CA GLU A 40 -2.76 -1.50 0.58
C GLU A 40 -1.75 -2.59 0.18
N ALA A 41 -2.09 -3.40 -0.83
CA ALA A 41 -1.20 -4.44 -1.34
C ALA A 41 0.17 -3.87 -1.78
N GLN A 42 0.15 -2.75 -2.51
CA GLN A 42 1.38 -2.10 -2.95
C GLN A 42 2.22 -1.56 -1.78
N MET A 43 1.60 -1.11 -0.69
CA MET A 43 2.33 -0.67 0.50
C MET A 43 3.01 -1.83 1.24
N PHE A 44 2.39 -3.02 1.27
CA PHE A 44 3.04 -4.23 1.76
C PHE A 44 4.23 -4.65 0.87
N ASP A 45 4.08 -4.63 -0.44
CA ASP A 45 5.17 -4.93 -1.38
C ASP A 45 6.33 -3.93 -1.23
N THR A 46 6.00 -2.66 -1.00
CA THR A 46 6.96 -1.60 -0.71
C THR A 46 7.71 -1.85 0.58
N ALA A 47 7.01 -2.23 1.66
CA ALA A 47 7.64 -2.54 2.94
C ALA A 47 8.61 -3.71 2.81
N ASN A 48 8.22 -4.77 2.09
CA ASN A 48 9.09 -5.89 1.76
C ASN A 48 10.31 -5.45 0.93
N ALA A 49 10.11 -4.62 -0.09
CA ALA A 49 11.19 -4.09 -0.90
C ALA A 49 12.17 -3.23 -0.07
N ALA A 50 11.66 -2.41 0.86
CA ALA A 50 12.48 -1.64 1.80
C ALA A 50 13.32 -2.57 2.69
N LEU A 51 12.74 -3.67 3.17
CA LEU A 51 13.45 -4.66 3.99
C LEU A 51 14.57 -5.32 3.20
N VAL A 52 14.33 -5.71 1.94
CA VAL A 52 15.37 -6.28 1.07
C VAL A 52 16.47 -5.26 0.76
N LEU A 53 16.11 -4.03 0.39
CA LEU A 53 17.06 -2.96 0.10
C LEU A 53 17.90 -2.57 1.33
N SER A 54 17.32 -2.67 2.54
CA SER A 54 18.05 -2.37 3.78
C SER A 54 19.26 -3.27 4.00
N GLN A 55 19.28 -4.47 3.40
CA GLN A 55 20.41 -5.41 3.48
C GLN A 55 21.65 -4.96 2.72
N THR A 56 21.59 -3.76 2.15
CA THR A 56 22.68 -3.11 1.43
C THR A 56 23.18 -1.85 2.16
N LEU A 57 22.60 -1.53 3.33
CA LEU A 57 22.96 -0.38 4.13
C LEU A 57 24.02 -0.78 5.17
N ASP A 58 25.28 -0.49 4.88
CA ASP A 58 26.39 -0.69 5.82
C ASP A 58 26.46 0.40 6.91
N GLN A 59 25.32 1.00 7.27
CA GLN A 59 25.22 2.07 8.24
C GLN A 59 24.00 1.90 9.14
N THR A 60 24.18 2.23 10.41
CA THR A 60 23.08 2.32 11.39
C THR A 60 22.30 3.61 11.19
N GLY A 61 20.99 3.53 11.34
CA GLY A 61 20.12 4.70 11.29
C GLY A 61 18.65 4.36 11.39
N SER A 62 17.83 5.40 11.48
CA SER A 62 16.37 5.30 11.46
C SER A 62 15.85 6.33 10.48
N TRP A 63 15.00 5.91 9.57
CA TRP A 63 14.46 6.72 8.50
C TRP A 63 12.96 6.51 8.38
N VAL A 64 12.24 7.61 8.22
CA VAL A 64 10.86 7.56 7.72
C VAL A 64 10.97 7.63 6.20
N LEU A 65 10.63 6.55 5.52
CA LEU A 65 10.73 6.46 4.05
C LEU A 65 9.52 7.13 3.39
N PHE A 66 8.36 6.99 4.02
CA PHE A 66 7.10 7.57 3.58
C PHE A 66 6.25 7.98 4.78
N ASP A 67 5.60 9.12 4.70
CA ASP A 67 4.67 9.60 5.72
C ASP A 67 3.49 10.32 5.05
N ARG A 68 2.29 9.74 5.16
CA ARG A 68 1.01 10.34 4.81
C ARG A 68 1.01 11.06 3.44
N GLY A 69 1.39 10.34 2.39
CA GLY A 69 1.41 10.86 1.03
C GLY A 69 2.72 11.52 0.60
N GLN A 70 3.73 11.60 1.48
CA GLN A 70 5.03 12.20 1.15
C GLN A 70 6.15 11.19 1.30
N ALA A 71 6.99 11.09 0.27
CA ALA A 71 8.25 10.38 0.37
C ALA A 71 9.27 11.28 1.09
N VAL A 72 9.83 10.82 2.22
CA VAL A 72 10.56 11.70 3.16
C VAL A 72 12.06 11.50 3.05
N ALA A 73 12.58 10.33 3.43
CA ALA A 73 14.01 10.07 3.47
C ALA A 73 14.47 9.11 2.37
N LEU A 74 15.72 9.31 1.96
CA LEU A 74 16.45 8.42 1.05
C LEU A 74 17.70 7.90 1.78
N PRO A 75 17.65 6.69 2.38
CA PRO A 75 18.78 6.15 3.16
C PRO A 75 20.06 5.97 2.34
N SER A 76 19.92 5.65 1.05
CA SER A 76 21.00 5.55 0.07
C SER A 76 20.43 5.65 -1.35
N ASP A 77 21.30 5.82 -2.36
CA ASP A 77 20.91 5.89 -3.77
C ASP A 77 20.12 4.66 -4.25
N ARG A 78 20.32 3.50 -3.61
CA ARG A 78 19.59 2.26 -3.94
C ARG A 78 18.09 2.36 -3.65
N PHE A 79 17.67 3.28 -2.77
CA PHE A 79 16.27 3.52 -2.46
C PHE A 79 15.57 4.44 -3.46
N GLN A 80 16.27 4.99 -4.48
CA GLN A 80 15.70 5.98 -5.39
C GLN A 80 14.47 5.45 -6.14
N TYR A 81 14.53 4.20 -6.63
CA TYR A 81 13.39 3.58 -7.31
C TYR A 81 12.23 3.32 -6.37
N LEU A 82 12.51 2.87 -5.14
CA LEU A 82 11.48 2.70 -4.12
C LEU A 82 10.79 4.04 -3.85
N ASN A 83 11.57 5.11 -3.60
CA ASN A 83 11.06 6.45 -3.34
C ASN A 83 10.15 6.96 -4.48
N GLN A 84 10.55 6.75 -5.74
CA GLN A 84 9.74 7.12 -6.92
C GLN A 84 8.41 6.35 -6.98
N ILE A 85 8.41 5.05 -6.66
CA ILE A 85 7.20 4.22 -6.66
C ILE A 85 6.24 4.69 -5.56
N ILE A 86 6.74 4.93 -4.35
CA ILE A 86 5.87 5.30 -3.23
C ILE A 86 5.29 6.71 -3.42
N ALA A 87 6.02 7.61 -4.10
CA ALA A 87 5.52 8.94 -4.45
C ALA A 87 4.30 8.93 -5.42
N LEU A 88 3.96 7.78 -6.03
CA LEU A 88 2.78 7.64 -6.88
C LEU A 88 1.46 7.53 -6.09
N PHE A 89 1.52 7.46 -4.76
CA PHE A 89 0.36 7.35 -3.88
C PHE A 89 0.17 8.61 -3.04
N PRO A 90 -0.17 9.76 -3.66
CA PRO A 90 -0.48 10.96 -2.90
C PRO A 90 -1.66 10.68 -1.96
N ASP A 91 -1.61 11.25 -0.77
CA ASP A 91 -2.66 11.18 0.25
C ASP A 91 -2.92 9.78 0.86
N ALA A 92 -2.07 8.78 0.61
CA ALA A 92 -2.21 7.48 1.25
C ALA A 92 -1.93 7.58 2.76
N PRO A 93 -2.82 7.06 3.65
CA PRO A 93 -2.73 7.23 5.11
C PRO A 93 -1.69 6.30 5.76
N TYR A 94 -0.58 6.06 5.07
CA TYR A 94 0.46 5.14 5.50
C TYR A 94 1.71 5.86 5.98
N ARG A 95 2.43 5.21 6.89
CA ARG A 95 3.77 5.61 7.31
C ARG A 95 4.69 4.40 7.27
N LEU A 96 5.79 4.52 6.53
CA LEU A 96 6.78 3.48 6.36
C LEU A 96 8.08 3.89 7.04
N GLU A 97 8.49 3.11 8.02
CA GLU A 97 9.74 3.32 8.76
C GLU A 97 10.73 2.20 8.50
N LEU A 98 12.01 2.57 8.44
CA LEU A 98 13.13 1.65 8.39
C LEU A 98 14.10 1.99 9.51
N ARG A 99 14.50 0.98 10.26
CA ARG A 99 15.58 1.06 11.23
C ARG A 99 16.64 0.02 10.90
N VAL A 100 17.90 0.41 10.92
CA VAL A 100 19.04 -0.49 10.77
C VAL A 100 19.97 -0.28 11.95
N ILE A 101 20.37 -1.37 12.61
CA ILE A 101 21.23 -1.37 13.80
C ILE A 101 22.40 -2.33 13.57
N ALA A 102 23.63 -1.86 13.78
CA ALA A 102 24.80 -2.72 13.80
C ALA A 102 24.82 -3.62 15.05
N VAL A 103 24.88 -4.93 14.85
CA VAL A 103 25.00 -5.94 15.92
C VAL A 103 26.47 -6.35 16.10
N SER A 104 27.25 -6.34 15.03
CA SER A 104 28.70 -6.56 15.04
C SER A 104 29.35 -5.87 13.83
N THR A 105 30.68 -5.96 13.68
CA THR A 105 31.44 -5.31 12.60
C THR A 105 30.86 -5.49 11.20
N ASP A 106 30.31 -6.67 10.90
CA ASP A 106 29.77 -7.00 9.58
C ASP A 106 28.31 -7.50 9.64
N ARG A 107 27.62 -7.36 10.78
CA ARG A 107 26.23 -7.84 10.92
C ARG A 107 25.31 -6.72 11.38
N TYR A 108 24.16 -6.65 10.74
CA TYR A 108 23.16 -5.64 10.96
C TYR A 108 21.80 -6.30 11.14
N THR A 109 20.95 -5.65 11.90
CA THR A 109 19.53 -5.97 12.02
C THR A 109 18.74 -4.83 11.42
N SER A 110 17.90 -5.14 10.44
CA SER A 110 16.97 -4.21 9.82
C SER A 110 15.55 -4.51 10.28
N THR A 111 14.83 -3.48 10.71
CA THR A 111 13.41 -3.55 11.06
C THR A 111 12.65 -2.61 10.14
N VAL A 112 11.58 -3.10 9.52
CA VAL A 112 10.67 -2.29 8.70
C VAL A 112 9.28 -2.34 9.30
N GLN A 113 8.69 -1.16 9.49
CA GLN A 113 7.37 -1.01 10.08
C GLN A 113 6.48 -0.19 9.15
N LEU A 114 5.30 -0.74 8.84
CA LEU A 114 4.27 -0.05 8.07
C LEU A 114 3.08 0.24 9.00
N TYR A 115 2.69 1.49 9.08
CA TYR A 115 1.51 1.93 9.80
C TYR A 115 0.44 2.42 8.83
N ARG A 116 -0.83 2.25 9.19
CA ARG A 116 -1.99 2.90 8.57
C ARG A 116 -2.76 3.62 9.67
N ASP A 117 -2.94 4.94 9.57
CA ASP A 117 -3.62 5.73 10.62
C ASP A 117 -3.10 5.43 12.04
N ASP A 118 -1.78 5.30 12.17
CA ASP A 118 -1.05 4.95 13.40
C ASP A 118 -1.27 3.50 13.92
N GLU A 119 -2.02 2.66 13.21
CA GLU A 119 -2.12 1.21 13.43
C GLU A 119 -0.99 0.46 12.72
N LEU A 120 -0.29 -0.42 13.43
CA LEU A 120 0.79 -1.24 12.87
C LEU A 120 0.21 -2.36 11.99
N MET A 121 0.49 -2.29 10.69
CA MET A 121 0.00 -3.24 9.68
C MET A 121 1.05 -4.30 9.29
N PHE A 122 2.33 -3.94 9.37
CA PHE A 122 3.47 -4.78 9.01
C PHE A 122 4.63 -4.48 9.95
N ASP A 123 5.28 -5.52 10.47
CA ASP A 123 6.46 -5.43 11.31
C ASP A 123 7.33 -6.65 11.02
N GLU A 124 8.43 -6.42 10.30
CA GLU A 124 9.37 -7.48 9.97
C GLU A 124 10.79 -7.05 10.34
N GLU A 125 11.53 -8.02 10.88
CA GLU A 125 12.91 -7.86 11.29
C GLU A 125 13.77 -8.92 10.61
N ILE A 126 14.90 -8.49 10.04
CA ILE A 126 15.88 -9.41 9.48
C ILE A 126 17.29 -9.06 9.94
N THR A 127 18.04 -10.10 10.32
CA THR A 127 19.47 -9.98 10.59
C THR A 127 20.25 -10.48 9.38
N TRP A 128 21.21 -9.68 8.91
CA TRP A 128 21.99 -9.94 7.70
C TRP A 128 23.47 -9.59 7.91
N SER A 129 24.31 -10.04 6.98
CA SER A 129 25.76 -9.85 7.00
C SER A 129 26.22 -9.13 5.74
N SER A 130 26.99 -8.04 5.87
CA SER A 130 27.53 -7.30 4.72
C SER A 130 28.48 -8.15 3.88
N LYS A 131 29.09 -9.18 4.47
CA LYS A 131 29.95 -10.16 3.78
C LYS A 131 29.20 -11.13 2.86
N GLN A 132 27.88 -11.27 3.00
CA GLN A 132 27.06 -12.09 2.09
C GLN A 132 26.60 -11.33 0.84
N ALA A 133 26.70 -10.00 0.84
CA ALA A 133 26.28 -9.15 -0.26
C ALA A 133 27.39 -8.89 -1.32
N SER A 134 28.52 -9.60 -1.21
CA SER A 134 29.70 -9.48 -2.10
C SER A 134 29.73 -10.51 -3.22
#